data_AF-A0AAD7R159-F1
#
_entry.id   AF-A0AAD7R159-F1
#
_cell.length_a   1.000
_cell.length_b   1.000
_cell.length_c   1.000
_cell.angle_alpha   90.00
_cell.angle_beta   90.00
_cell.angle_gamma   90.00
#
_symmetry.space_group_name_H-M   'P 1'
#
loop_
_entity.id
_entity.type
_entity.pdbx_description
1 polymer ?
#
loop_
_entity_poly.entity_id
_entity_poly.type
_entity_poly.pdbx_seq_one_letter_code
_entity_poly.pdbx_strand_id
1 'polypeptide(L)'
;MAAPCRVKEEPRQEGMEVEEKKPDIKAEPKEEEDGGANGTAPSTSPTQSRRKVFKPEELRQALMPTLESLYRQDPESLPFRQPVDPTLLGIPDYFDIVKSPIDLSTIERKLDTGQYQEPWQYVDDVWLMFNNAWLYNRKTSCIYRCCSKLAEVFEQEIDPVMQGLGYCCGRKYEFSPQTLCCYRKQLCTIPRDGTYYSYQNRYHFCEKCFNEIQGDSVTLGDNPAQPQTMISKDQFERKKNDTLDPEPFVECKDCGRKMHQICVLHYDVIWPAGFICDNCLKKSGKMRKDNTFSAK
;
A
#
# COMPACT_ATOMS: atom_id res chain seq x y z
N MET A 1 -17.98 -31.90 14.69
CA MET A 1 -18.08 -30.82 15.70
C MET A 1 -16.72 -30.15 15.79
N ALA A 2 -16.60 -28.91 15.28
CA ALA A 2 -15.34 -28.19 15.18
C ALA A 2 -15.01 -27.48 16.51
N ALA A 3 -13.76 -27.56 16.96
CA ALA A 3 -13.30 -26.95 18.21
C ALA A 3 -13.01 -25.45 18.01
N PRO A 4 -13.44 -24.56 18.93
CA PRO A 4 -13.12 -23.14 18.87
C PRO A 4 -11.67 -22.86 19.30
N CYS A 5 -11.04 -21.84 18.71
CA CYS A 5 -9.78 -21.28 19.18
C CYS A 5 -9.97 -20.71 20.59
N ARG A 6 -9.39 -21.33 21.61
CA ARG A 6 -9.30 -20.78 22.97
C ARG A 6 -7.89 -20.24 23.20
N VAL A 7 -7.78 -18.93 23.36
CA VAL A 7 -6.67 -18.30 24.08
C VAL A 7 -6.95 -18.50 25.57
N LYS A 8 -5.97 -19.00 26.33
CA LYS A 8 -6.08 -19.20 27.78
C LYS A 8 -5.71 -17.89 28.49
N GLU A 9 -6.60 -17.39 29.34
CA GLU A 9 -6.32 -16.36 30.35
C GLU A 9 -6.21 -17.00 31.74
N GLU A 10 -5.29 -16.49 32.58
CA GLU A 10 -5.35 -16.38 34.06
C GLU A 10 -3.98 -15.90 34.64
N PRO A 11 -3.87 -15.32 35.85
CA PRO A 11 -4.53 -14.12 36.37
C PRO A 11 -3.53 -13.05 36.91
N ARG A 12 -4.06 -11.83 37.17
CA ARG A 12 -3.36 -10.63 37.67
C ARG A 12 -2.68 -10.81 39.04
N GLN A 13 -1.59 -10.07 39.25
CA GLN A 13 -1.17 -9.55 40.57
C GLN A 13 -0.81 -8.06 40.48
N GLU A 14 -1.26 -7.32 41.50
CA GLU A 14 -1.22 -5.87 41.67
C GLU A 14 0.11 -5.36 42.24
N GLY A 15 0.35 -4.06 42.04
CA GLY A 15 1.16 -3.22 42.94
C GLY A 15 2.26 -2.43 42.25
N MET A 16 2.08 -1.12 42.07
CA MET A 16 2.46 -0.08 43.04
C MET A 16 2.72 1.25 42.32
N GLU A 17 2.00 2.29 42.73
CA GLU A 17 2.14 3.69 42.29
C GLU A 17 3.47 4.31 42.74
N VAL A 18 4.07 5.19 41.92
CA VAL A 18 4.84 6.35 42.40
C VAL A 18 4.68 7.53 41.44
N GLU A 19 4.30 8.67 42.02
CA GLU A 19 4.10 10.01 41.45
C GLU A 19 5.37 10.70 40.91
N GLU A 20 5.12 11.53 39.89
CA GLU A 20 5.61 12.90 39.62
C GLU A 20 7.06 13.33 39.91
N LYS A 21 7.68 13.98 38.91
CA LYS A 21 8.07 15.40 39.02
C LYS A 21 8.46 16.04 37.68
N LYS A 22 7.74 17.11 37.33
CA LYS A 22 8.12 18.16 36.39
C LYS A 22 9.11 19.13 37.08
N PRO A 23 9.90 19.90 36.32
CA PRO A 23 9.73 21.34 36.50
C PRO A 23 9.72 22.14 35.18
N ASP A 24 8.79 23.09 35.14
CA ASP A 24 8.78 24.27 34.29
C ASP A 24 10.02 25.16 34.51
N ILE A 25 10.34 26.05 33.55
CA ILE A 25 10.45 27.51 33.79
C ILE A 25 10.86 28.29 32.51
N LYS A 26 10.06 29.36 32.29
CA LYS A 26 10.30 30.66 31.63
C LYS A 26 10.47 30.78 30.11
N ALA A 27 9.38 31.25 29.51
CA ALA A 27 9.38 32.31 28.51
C ALA A 27 9.73 33.67 29.15
N GLU A 28 10.27 34.61 28.37
CA GLU A 28 9.81 35.99 28.19
C GLU A 28 10.67 36.75 27.14
N PRO A 29 10.18 37.88 26.59
CA PRO A 29 10.31 38.25 25.17
C PRO A 29 11.24 39.45 24.93
N LYS A 30 11.47 39.79 23.65
CA LYS A 30 11.91 41.12 23.26
C LYS A 30 11.20 41.61 22.00
N GLU A 31 10.66 42.81 22.14
CA GLU A 31 9.96 43.67 21.19
C GLU A 31 10.95 44.33 20.21
N GLU A 32 10.46 44.67 19.02
CA GLU A 32 11.01 45.73 18.16
C GLU A 32 9.85 46.59 17.64
N GLU A 33 9.96 47.92 17.80
CA GLU A 33 9.14 48.98 17.15
C GLU A 33 9.93 49.58 15.98
N ASP A 34 9.34 49.59 14.78
CA ASP A 34 8.80 50.74 14.00
C ASP A 34 9.77 51.43 13.03
N GLY A 35 9.27 51.78 11.83
CA GLY A 35 10.01 52.59 10.86
C GLY A 35 9.65 52.47 9.36
N GLY A 36 8.40 52.75 8.99
CA GLY A 36 7.96 53.52 7.79
C GLY A 36 8.58 53.39 6.36
N ALA A 37 7.69 52.99 5.43
CA ALA A 37 7.31 53.69 4.17
C ALA A 37 7.89 53.31 2.77
N ASN A 38 6.91 52.89 1.92
CA ASN A 38 6.70 53.08 0.47
C ASN A 38 7.57 52.37 -0.59
N GLY A 39 6.91 51.47 -1.34
CA GLY A 39 7.38 50.95 -2.62
C GLY A 39 6.40 49.94 -3.25
N THR A 40 5.44 50.46 -4.02
CA THR A 40 4.62 49.86 -5.10
C THR A 40 4.62 48.33 -5.24
N ALA A 41 3.51 47.70 -4.86
CA ALA A 41 3.23 46.28 -5.11
C ALA A 41 2.93 46.01 -6.59
N PRO A 42 3.53 44.98 -7.21
CA PRO A 42 2.85 44.18 -8.21
C PRO A 42 2.00 43.16 -7.46
N SER A 43 0.69 43.27 -7.62
CA SER A 43 -0.30 42.27 -7.24
C SER A 43 -0.03 40.96 -8.00
N THR A 44 0.82 40.10 -7.46
CA THR A 44 0.81 38.67 -7.76
C THR A 44 -0.23 38.03 -6.85
N SER A 45 -1.45 37.89 -7.37
CA SER A 45 -2.42 36.97 -6.80
C SER A 45 -1.76 35.59 -6.69
N PRO A 46 -1.65 34.97 -5.50
CA PRO A 46 -1.19 33.60 -5.43
C PRO A 46 -2.27 32.77 -6.12
N THR A 47 -1.91 32.09 -7.20
CA THR A 47 -2.75 31.05 -7.79
C THR A 47 -3.04 30.02 -6.70
N GLN A 48 -4.16 30.19 -5.98
CA GLN A 48 -4.57 29.26 -4.95
C GLN A 48 -4.68 27.89 -5.61
N SER A 49 -3.83 26.98 -5.14
CA SER A 49 -3.81 25.59 -5.57
C SER A 49 -5.23 25.02 -5.47
N ARG A 50 -5.79 24.57 -6.60
CA ARG A 50 -7.12 23.92 -6.64
C ARG A 50 -7.11 22.52 -6.00
N ARG A 51 -6.02 22.14 -5.33
CA ARG A 51 -5.84 20.85 -4.68
C ARG A 51 -6.96 20.60 -3.66
N LYS A 52 -7.47 19.36 -3.66
CA LYS A 52 -8.43 18.90 -2.68
C LYS A 52 -7.69 18.73 -1.35
N VAL A 53 -8.20 19.43 -0.33
CA VAL A 53 -7.88 19.18 1.07
C VAL A 53 -9.05 18.42 1.68
N PHE A 54 -8.76 17.32 2.36
CA PHE A 54 -9.76 16.57 3.12
C PHE A 54 -9.79 17.08 4.56
N LYS A 55 -10.98 17.33 5.10
CA LYS A 55 -11.12 17.61 6.54
C LYS A 55 -10.99 16.28 7.30
N PRO A 56 -10.39 16.24 8.50
CA PRO A 56 -10.31 15.03 9.31
C PRO A 56 -11.66 14.31 9.46
N GLU A 57 -12.72 15.07 9.78
CA GLU A 57 -14.06 14.52 9.94
C GLU A 57 -14.65 13.92 8.64
N GLU A 58 -14.31 14.50 7.49
CA GLU A 58 -14.72 13.96 6.17
C GLU A 58 -14.11 12.57 5.94
N LEU A 59 -12.83 12.40 6.28
CA LEU A 59 -12.15 11.10 6.16
C LEU A 59 -12.67 10.11 7.20
N ARG A 60 -12.81 10.54 8.46
CA ARG A 60 -13.33 9.71 9.55
C ARG A 60 -14.71 9.17 9.20
N GLN A 61 -15.66 10.04 8.85
CA GLN A 61 -17.03 9.64 8.55
C GLN A 61 -17.10 8.67 7.36
N ALA A 62 -16.26 8.85 6.34
CA ALA A 62 -16.23 7.99 5.17
C ALA A 62 -15.56 6.63 5.43
N LEU A 63 -14.43 6.62 6.15
CA LEU A 63 -13.55 5.45 6.29
C LEU A 63 -13.82 4.61 7.56
N MET A 64 -14.40 5.19 8.61
CA MET A 64 -14.68 4.43 9.83
C MET A 64 -15.58 3.20 9.58
N PRO A 65 -16.63 3.25 8.73
CA PRO A 65 -17.45 2.07 8.44
C PRO A 65 -16.66 0.89 7.85
N THR A 66 -15.60 1.15 7.07
CA THR A 66 -14.76 0.08 6.52
C THR A 66 -13.91 -0.56 7.61
N LEU A 67 -13.40 0.24 8.56
CA LEU A 67 -12.65 -0.27 9.72
C LEU A 67 -13.54 -1.07 10.68
N GLU A 68 -14.76 -0.59 10.95
CA GLU A 68 -15.74 -1.31 11.75
C GLU A 68 -16.14 -2.64 11.11
N SER A 69 -16.19 -2.72 9.77
CA SER A 69 -16.46 -3.98 9.06
C SER A 69 -15.39 -5.03 9.33
N LEU A 70 -14.13 -4.61 9.50
CA LEU A 70 -13.05 -5.49 9.93
C LEU A 70 -13.23 -5.92 11.39
N TYR A 71 -13.51 -4.99 12.31
CA TYR A 71 -13.75 -5.33 13.72
C TYR A 71 -14.90 -6.32 13.93
N ARG A 72 -15.94 -6.26 13.10
CA ARG A 72 -17.10 -7.17 13.16
C ARG A 72 -16.78 -8.62 12.79
N GLN A 73 -15.63 -8.90 12.18
CA GLN A 73 -15.22 -10.27 11.86
C GLN A 73 -14.71 -10.97 13.13
N ASP A 74 -15.44 -11.97 13.61
CA ASP A 74 -15.14 -12.71 14.83
C ASP A 74 -15.12 -14.22 14.51
N PRO A 75 -13.99 -14.94 14.71
CA PRO A 75 -12.80 -14.56 15.47
C PRO A 75 -11.68 -13.86 14.68
N GLU A 76 -11.86 -13.61 13.38
CA GLU A 76 -10.75 -13.24 12.49
C GLU A 76 -10.07 -11.92 12.85
N SER A 77 -10.81 -10.95 13.40
CA SER A 77 -10.23 -9.65 13.78
C SER A 77 -9.44 -9.67 15.08
N LEU A 78 -9.69 -10.62 15.99
CA LEU A 78 -9.14 -10.62 17.36
C LEU A 78 -7.62 -10.40 17.41
N PRO A 79 -6.78 -11.07 16.60
CA PRO A 79 -5.34 -10.89 16.65
C PRO A 79 -4.84 -9.52 16.17
N PHE A 80 -5.71 -8.73 15.53
CA PHE A 80 -5.39 -7.46 14.88
C PHE A 80 -5.96 -6.26 15.62
N ARG A 81 -6.76 -6.48 16.68
CA ARG A 81 -7.46 -5.40 17.40
C ARG A 81 -6.54 -4.54 18.26
N GLN A 82 -5.35 -5.04 18.61
CA GLN A 82 -4.41 -4.36 19.51
C GLN A 82 -2.99 -4.47 18.96
N PRO A 83 -2.07 -3.57 19.36
CA PRO A 83 -0.67 -3.67 18.99
C PRO A 83 -0.09 -5.03 19.38
N VAL A 84 0.74 -5.60 18.51
CA VAL A 84 1.44 -6.86 18.80
C VAL A 84 2.40 -6.64 19.96
N ASP A 85 2.25 -7.44 21.02
CA ASP A 85 3.20 -7.53 22.14
C ASP A 85 4.03 -8.82 21.98
N PRO A 86 5.29 -8.73 21.50
CA PRO A 86 6.08 -9.92 21.23
C PRO A 86 6.45 -10.73 22.47
N THR A 87 6.58 -10.07 23.63
CA THR A 87 6.93 -10.72 24.88
C THR A 87 5.75 -11.52 25.41
N LEU A 88 4.56 -10.91 25.43
CA LEU A 88 3.34 -11.57 25.89
C LEU A 88 2.94 -12.76 25.00
N LEU A 89 3.14 -12.62 23.68
CA LEU A 89 2.78 -13.64 22.70
C LEU A 89 3.87 -14.72 22.49
N GLY A 90 5.04 -14.58 23.12
CA GLY A 90 6.14 -15.54 23.02
C GLY A 90 6.80 -15.59 21.65
N ILE A 91 6.87 -14.44 20.96
CA ILE A 91 7.40 -14.29 19.59
C ILE A 91 8.52 -13.23 19.55
N PRO A 92 9.64 -13.44 20.24
CA PRO A 92 10.65 -12.40 20.47
C PRO A 92 11.32 -11.86 19.20
N ASP A 93 11.27 -12.60 18.09
CA ASP A 93 11.83 -12.24 16.78
C ASP A 93 10.91 -11.34 15.94
N TYR A 94 9.73 -10.95 16.45
CA TYR A 94 8.74 -10.22 15.67
C TYR A 94 9.28 -8.90 15.08
N PHE A 95 9.97 -8.08 15.87
CA PHE A 95 10.53 -6.80 15.39
C PHE A 95 11.82 -6.96 14.58
N ASP A 96 12.43 -8.15 14.58
CA ASP A 96 13.53 -8.47 13.67
C ASP A 96 13.02 -8.64 12.23
N ILE A 97 11.77 -9.06 12.07
CA ILE A 97 11.11 -9.27 10.78
C ILE A 97 10.23 -8.08 10.40
N VAL A 98 9.33 -7.66 11.29
CA VAL A 98 8.36 -6.57 11.06
C VAL A 98 8.94 -5.25 11.54
N LYS A 99 9.24 -4.36 10.59
CA LYS A 99 9.91 -3.07 10.86
C LYS A 99 8.96 -1.92 11.17
N SER A 100 7.73 -1.99 10.67
CA SER A 100 6.71 -0.96 10.86
C SER A 100 5.42 -1.61 11.36
N PRO A 101 5.34 -1.96 12.66
CA PRO A 101 4.14 -2.60 13.21
C PRO A 101 2.94 -1.65 13.19
N ILE A 102 1.76 -2.21 12.96
CA ILE A 102 0.47 -1.51 12.96
C ILE A 102 -0.66 -2.49 13.23
N ASP A 103 -1.78 -1.97 13.76
CA ASP A 103 -2.95 -2.72 14.19
C ASP A 103 -4.22 -1.86 14.04
N LEU A 104 -5.40 -2.47 14.19
CA LEU A 104 -6.69 -1.80 14.02
C LEU A 104 -6.89 -0.63 14.99
N SER A 105 -6.48 -0.75 16.26
CA SER A 105 -6.64 0.34 17.24
C SER A 105 -5.74 1.53 16.92
N THR A 106 -4.54 1.28 16.39
CA THR A 106 -3.66 2.34 15.91
C THR A 106 -4.26 3.06 14.70
N ILE A 107 -4.83 2.33 13.75
CA ILE A 107 -5.49 2.90 12.56
C ILE A 107 -6.72 3.72 12.97
N GLU A 108 -7.55 3.18 13.88
CA GLU A 108 -8.72 3.86 14.45
C GLU A 108 -8.32 5.19 15.10
N ARG A 109 -7.30 5.16 15.97
CA ARG A 109 -6.77 6.37 16.62
C ARG A 109 -6.26 7.38 15.59
N LYS A 110 -5.58 6.94 14.52
CA LYS A 110 -5.09 7.85 13.46
C LYS A 110 -6.24 8.51 12.69
N LEU A 111 -7.35 7.81 12.45
CA LEU A 111 -8.58 8.41 11.89
C LEU A 111 -9.18 9.43 12.86
N ASP A 112 -9.38 9.05 14.12
CA ASP A 112 -10.04 9.88 15.13
C ASP A 112 -9.26 11.16 15.45
N THR A 113 -7.94 11.09 15.41
CA THR A 113 -7.05 12.23 15.66
C THR A 113 -6.67 13.00 14.38
N GLY A 114 -7.23 12.63 13.23
CA GLY A 114 -7.02 13.36 11.97
C GLY A 114 -5.60 13.28 11.41
N GLN A 115 -4.87 12.19 11.64
CA GLN A 115 -3.49 12.02 11.19
C GLN A 115 -3.35 11.67 9.71
N TYR A 116 -4.45 11.38 9.02
CA TYR A 116 -4.49 11.15 7.58
C TYR A 116 -4.83 12.44 6.83
N GLN A 117 -4.02 12.78 5.83
CA GLN A 117 -4.26 13.91 4.92
C GLN A 117 -5.10 13.51 3.71
N GLU A 118 -5.01 12.25 3.28
CA GLU A 118 -5.79 11.67 2.18
C GLU A 118 -6.11 10.18 2.47
N PRO A 119 -7.19 9.62 1.87
CA PRO A 119 -7.64 8.28 2.22
C PRO A 119 -6.69 7.15 1.78
N TRP A 120 -5.83 7.37 0.78
CA TRP A 120 -4.83 6.37 0.39
C TRP A 120 -3.85 6.05 1.51
N GLN A 121 -3.54 6.99 2.40
CA GLN A 121 -2.69 6.74 3.57
C GLN A 121 -3.35 5.78 4.58
N TYR A 122 -4.68 5.85 4.72
CA TYR A 122 -5.44 4.89 5.52
C TYR A 122 -5.42 3.51 4.86
N VAL A 123 -5.65 3.45 3.54
CA VAL A 123 -5.57 2.20 2.77
C VAL A 123 -4.17 1.57 2.89
N ASP A 124 -3.11 2.38 2.82
CA ASP A 124 -1.73 1.93 2.98
C ASP A 124 -1.47 1.30 4.36
N ASP A 125 -2.00 1.90 5.43
CA ASP A 125 -1.88 1.37 6.79
C ASP A 125 -2.65 0.06 6.99
N VAL A 126 -3.86 -0.05 6.44
CA VAL A 126 -4.64 -1.31 6.48
C VAL A 126 -3.88 -2.42 5.75
N TRP A 127 -3.33 -2.14 4.58
CA TRP A 127 -2.52 -3.12 3.86
C TRP A 127 -1.16 -3.40 4.50
N LEU A 128 -0.56 -2.43 5.18
CA LEU A 128 0.65 -2.65 5.99
C LEU A 128 0.37 -3.66 7.11
N MET A 129 -0.77 -3.55 7.78
CA MET A 129 -1.22 -4.52 8.79
C MET A 129 -1.30 -5.93 8.19
N PHE A 130 -1.93 -6.08 7.02
CA PHE A 130 -2.08 -7.38 6.36
C PHE A 130 -0.73 -7.95 5.90
N ASN A 131 0.10 -7.12 5.27
CA ASN A 131 1.41 -7.52 4.78
C ASN A 131 2.34 -7.94 5.92
N ASN A 132 2.33 -7.22 7.05
CA ASN A 132 3.10 -7.61 8.23
C ASN A 132 2.68 -8.99 8.75
N ALA A 133 1.38 -9.27 8.76
CA ALA A 133 0.86 -10.54 9.22
C ALA A 133 1.22 -11.68 8.25
N TRP A 134 1.09 -11.49 6.95
CA TRP A 134 1.50 -12.50 5.95
C TRP A 134 3.01 -12.70 5.88
N LEU A 135 3.80 -11.66 6.15
CA LEU A 135 5.26 -11.73 6.22
C LEU A 135 5.72 -12.57 7.42
N TYR A 136 5.18 -12.30 8.60
CA TYR A 136 5.61 -12.95 9.83
C TYR A 136 5.06 -14.38 9.97
N ASN A 137 3.79 -14.60 9.57
CA ASN A 137 3.11 -15.85 9.83
C ASN A 137 3.19 -16.84 8.65
N ARG A 138 3.30 -18.13 8.94
CA ARG A 138 3.26 -19.17 7.91
C ARG A 138 1.87 -19.24 7.24
N LYS A 139 1.82 -19.53 5.93
CA LYS A 139 0.58 -19.67 5.14
C LYS A 139 -0.45 -20.66 5.75
N THR A 140 0.01 -21.64 6.53
CA THR A 140 -0.84 -22.64 7.20
C THR A 140 -1.38 -22.22 8.58
N SER A 141 -0.88 -21.12 9.14
CA SER A 141 -1.27 -20.66 10.47
C SER A 141 -2.72 -20.15 10.52
N CYS A 142 -3.31 -20.08 11.72
CA CYS A 142 -4.62 -19.43 11.91
C CYS A 142 -4.56 -17.93 11.61
N ILE A 143 -3.51 -17.24 12.06
CA ILE A 143 -3.34 -15.78 11.89
C ILE A 143 -3.27 -15.40 10.41
N TYR A 144 -2.52 -16.16 9.60
CA TYR A 144 -2.45 -15.93 8.16
C TYR A 144 -3.82 -16.03 7.49
N ARG A 145 -4.61 -17.07 7.84
CA ARG A 145 -5.96 -17.27 7.30
C ARG A 145 -6.94 -16.17 7.76
N CYS A 146 -6.85 -15.75 9.02
CA CYS A 146 -7.64 -14.63 9.55
C CYS A 146 -7.31 -13.35 8.79
N CYS A 147 -6.02 -13.05 8.59
CA CYS A 147 -5.56 -11.91 7.79
C CYS A 147 -6.13 -11.95 6.36
N SER A 148 -6.07 -13.11 5.69
CA SER A 148 -6.65 -13.27 4.35
C SER A 148 -8.15 -13.01 4.31
N LYS A 149 -8.89 -13.40 5.36
CA LYS A 149 -10.32 -13.11 5.46
C LYS A 149 -10.59 -11.61 5.65
N LEU A 150 -9.82 -10.94 6.51
CA LEU A 150 -9.95 -9.49 6.71
C LEU A 150 -9.63 -8.70 5.44
N ALA A 151 -8.59 -9.10 4.69
CA ALA A 151 -8.25 -8.47 3.42
C ALA A 151 -9.38 -8.61 2.39
N GLU A 152 -10.00 -9.79 2.28
CA GLU A 152 -11.16 -10.03 1.41
C GLU A 152 -12.33 -9.09 1.77
N VAL A 153 -12.64 -8.95 3.07
CA VAL A 153 -13.69 -8.03 3.54
C VAL A 153 -13.32 -6.59 3.20
N PHE A 154 -12.08 -6.18 3.46
CA PHE A 154 -11.63 -4.81 3.18
C PHE A 154 -11.77 -4.44 1.70
N GLU A 155 -11.36 -5.33 0.79
CA GLU A 155 -11.46 -5.12 -0.66
C GLU A 155 -12.92 -4.91 -1.12
N GLN A 156 -13.88 -5.59 -0.51
CA GLN A 156 -15.31 -5.45 -0.83
C GLN A 156 -15.88 -4.11 -0.34
N GLU A 157 -15.38 -3.59 0.78
CA GLU A 157 -15.91 -2.39 1.45
C GLU A 157 -15.28 -1.09 0.93
N ILE A 158 -14.00 -1.11 0.57
CA ILE A 158 -13.22 0.11 0.31
C ILE A 158 -13.55 0.79 -1.02
N ASP A 159 -13.92 0.02 -2.04
CA ASP A 159 -14.20 0.53 -3.39
C ASP A 159 -15.30 1.60 -3.44
N PRO A 160 -16.54 1.34 -2.97
CA PRO A 160 -17.62 2.33 -3.01
C PRO A 160 -17.31 3.57 -2.15
N VAL A 161 -16.60 3.39 -1.03
CA VAL A 161 -16.20 4.49 -0.14
C VAL A 161 -15.22 5.43 -0.81
N MET A 162 -14.17 4.88 -1.44
CA MET A 162 -13.18 5.66 -2.19
C MET A 162 -13.82 6.38 -3.38
N GLN A 163 -14.76 5.74 -4.08
CA GLN A 163 -15.56 6.39 -5.13
C GLN A 163 -16.39 7.56 -4.59
N GLY A 164 -17.01 7.40 -3.42
CA GLY A 164 -17.71 8.48 -2.72
C GLY A 164 -16.82 9.69 -2.39
N LEU A 165 -15.54 9.45 -2.08
CA LEU A 165 -14.52 10.49 -1.87
C LEU A 165 -13.96 11.10 -3.18
N GLY A 166 -14.45 10.62 -4.32
CA GLY A 166 -14.13 11.11 -5.66
C GLY A 166 -12.91 10.46 -6.29
N TYR A 167 -12.50 9.28 -5.82
CA TYR A 167 -11.47 8.42 -6.44
C TYR A 167 -12.08 7.45 -7.45
N CYS A 168 -11.25 6.74 -8.22
CA CYS A 168 -11.71 5.76 -9.19
C CYS A 168 -12.18 4.44 -8.54
N CYS A 169 -11.46 3.97 -7.52
CA CYS A 169 -11.75 2.79 -6.69
C CYS A 169 -10.80 2.81 -5.47
N GLY A 170 -10.88 1.79 -4.61
CA GLY A 170 -10.06 1.62 -3.42
C GLY A 170 -9.11 0.42 -3.45
N ARG A 171 -9.05 -0.32 -4.56
CA ARG A 171 -8.12 -1.45 -4.76
C ARG A 171 -6.68 -0.97 -4.70
N LYS A 172 -5.79 -1.73 -4.04
CA LYS A 172 -4.36 -1.37 -3.94
C LYS A 172 -3.49 -2.09 -4.98
N TYR A 173 -3.83 -3.33 -5.31
CA TYR A 173 -2.99 -4.22 -6.12
C TYR A 173 -3.66 -4.57 -7.44
N GLU A 174 -2.84 -4.98 -8.41
CA GLU A 174 -3.29 -5.49 -9.71
C GLU A 174 -4.15 -6.77 -9.55
N PHE A 175 -5.05 -7.03 -10.50
CA PHE A 175 -5.93 -8.22 -10.46
C PHE A 175 -5.20 -9.55 -10.63
N SER A 176 -4.06 -9.52 -11.30
CA SER A 176 -3.27 -10.69 -11.64
C SER A 176 -1.80 -10.34 -11.66
N PRO A 177 -0.92 -11.22 -11.17
CA PRO A 177 0.52 -11.05 -11.34
C PRO A 177 0.89 -10.88 -12.81
N GLN A 178 1.95 -10.13 -13.07
CA GLN A 178 2.47 -9.98 -14.42
C GLN A 178 2.84 -11.37 -15.00
N THR A 179 2.50 -11.56 -16.28
CA THR A 179 2.92 -12.77 -16.99
C THR A 179 4.42 -12.67 -17.27
N LEU A 180 5.22 -13.48 -16.58
CA LEU A 180 6.67 -13.47 -16.76
C LEU A 180 7.06 -14.26 -18.01
N CYS A 181 8.04 -13.75 -18.75
CA CYS A 181 8.64 -14.47 -19.86
C CYS A 181 9.75 -15.41 -19.37
N CYS A 182 9.76 -16.65 -19.86
CA CYS A 182 10.83 -17.59 -19.59
C CYS A 182 12.02 -17.33 -20.52
N TYR A 183 13.19 -17.08 -19.94
CA TYR A 183 14.41 -16.72 -20.68
C TYR A 183 14.83 -17.79 -21.71
N ARG A 184 14.59 -19.08 -21.43
CA ARG A 184 15.08 -20.18 -22.28
C ARG A 184 14.35 -20.32 -23.63
N LYS A 185 13.07 -19.96 -23.72
CA LYS A 185 12.25 -20.19 -24.93
C LYS A 185 11.39 -18.96 -25.20
N GLN A 186 11.50 -18.38 -26.40
CA GLN A 186 10.85 -17.10 -26.76
C GLN A 186 9.33 -17.05 -26.54
N LEU A 187 8.62 -18.17 -26.68
CA LEU A 187 7.17 -18.26 -26.52
C LEU A 187 6.73 -18.90 -25.19
N CYS A 188 7.67 -19.16 -24.29
CA CYS A 188 7.37 -19.77 -23.00
C CYS A 188 7.11 -18.68 -21.97
N THR A 189 5.94 -18.73 -21.35
CA THR A 189 5.54 -17.83 -20.26
C THR A 189 5.39 -18.62 -18.95
N ILE A 190 5.53 -17.92 -17.83
CA ILE A 190 5.28 -18.43 -16.48
C ILE A 190 3.91 -17.88 -16.07
N PRO A 191 2.87 -18.73 -16.02
CA PRO A 191 1.52 -18.28 -15.68
C PRO A 191 1.43 -17.86 -14.21
N ARG A 192 0.31 -17.21 -13.86
CA ARG A 192 -0.10 -16.98 -12.46
C ARG A 192 -0.02 -18.30 -11.67
N ASP A 193 0.44 -18.19 -10.43
CA ASP A 193 0.67 -19.28 -9.49
C ASP A 193 1.73 -20.32 -9.93
N GLY A 194 2.40 -20.12 -11.07
CA GLY A 194 3.45 -21.00 -11.56
C GLY A 194 4.73 -20.90 -10.73
N THR A 195 5.36 -22.04 -10.46
CA THR A 195 6.71 -22.11 -9.86
C THR A 195 7.77 -21.76 -10.90
N TYR A 196 8.73 -20.94 -10.51
CA TYR A 196 9.81 -20.49 -11.38
C TYR A 196 11.12 -20.26 -10.61
N TYR A 197 12.21 -20.10 -11.35
CA TYR A 197 13.51 -19.73 -10.82
C TYR A 197 13.87 -18.32 -11.28
N SER A 198 14.35 -17.49 -10.37
CA SER A 198 14.72 -16.10 -10.65
C SER A 198 16.15 -15.80 -10.23
N TYR A 199 16.88 -15.08 -11.09
CA TYR A 199 18.15 -14.48 -10.76
C TYR A 199 18.06 -12.96 -10.87
N GLN A 200 18.47 -12.26 -9.81
CA GLN A 200 18.48 -10.79 -9.70
C GLN A 200 17.13 -10.13 -10.05
N ASN A 201 16.02 -10.84 -9.85
CA ASN A 201 14.67 -10.40 -10.24
C ASN A 201 14.56 -9.96 -11.72
N ARG A 202 15.42 -10.48 -12.60
CA ARG A 202 15.53 -10.07 -14.01
C ARG A 202 15.45 -11.25 -14.98
N TYR A 203 16.14 -12.34 -14.64
CA TYR A 203 16.14 -13.54 -15.48
C TYR A 203 15.25 -14.59 -14.84
N HIS A 204 14.21 -14.99 -15.57
CA HIS A 204 13.19 -15.92 -15.07
C HIS A 204 13.17 -17.19 -15.91
N PHE A 205 13.08 -18.35 -15.26
CA PHE A 205 12.93 -19.64 -15.91
C PHE A 205 11.74 -20.38 -15.32
N CYS A 206 10.83 -20.89 -16.15
CA CYS A 206 9.81 -21.81 -15.65
C CYS A 206 10.48 -23.09 -15.13
N GLU A 207 9.87 -23.73 -14.12
CA GLU A 207 10.44 -24.91 -13.46
C GLU A 207 10.87 -26.00 -14.45
N LYS A 208 10.03 -26.28 -15.46
CA LYS A 208 10.34 -27.25 -16.52
C LYS A 208 11.59 -26.86 -17.32
N CYS A 209 11.67 -25.61 -17.80
CA CYS A 209 12.79 -25.17 -18.61
C CYS A 209 14.10 -25.12 -17.82
N PHE A 210 14.05 -24.76 -16.54
CA PHE A 210 15.22 -24.71 -15.66
C PHE A 210 15.80 -26.10 -15.43
N ASN A 211 14.94 -27.08 -15.16
CA ASN A 211 15.33 -28.48 -14.92
C ASN A 211 15.84 -29.18 -16.19
N GLU A 212 15.41 -28.76 -17.38
CA GLU A 212 15.89 -29.28 -18.67
C GLU A 212 17.31 -28.79 -19.05
N ILE A 213 17.89 -27.80 -18.35
CA ILE A 213 19.25 -27.33 -18.60
C ILE A 213 20.24 -28.38 -18.10
N GLN A 214 21.14 -28.85 -18.96
CA GLN A 214 22.17 -29.82 -18.58
C GLN A 214 23.27 -29.12 -17.75
N GLY A 215 23.76 -29.81 -16.72
CA GLY A 215 24.78 -29.28 -15.81
C GLY A 215 24.22 -28.32 -14.76
N ASP A 216 25.15 -27.72 -14.00
CA ASP A 216 24.84 -26.93 -12.80
C ASP A 216 24.91 -25.42 -13.04
N SER A 217 25.02 -24.98 -14.30
CA SER A 217 25.12 -23.57 -14.65
C SER A 217 24.23 -23.20 -15.84
N VAL A 218 23.86 -21.93 -15.88
CA VAL A 218 22.96 -21.31 -16.86
C VAL A 218 23.69 -20.15 -17.51
N THR A 219 23.65 -20.09 -18.83
CA THR A 219 24.24 -18.99 -19.60
C THR A 219 23.22 -17.87 -19.80
N LEU A 220 23.54 -16.65 -19.37
CA LEU A 220 22.68 -15.47 -19.45
C LEU A 220 23.30 -14.36 -20.30
N GLY A 221 22.45 -13.66 -21.05
CA GLY A 221 22.79 -12.49 -21.86
C GLY A 221 21.57 -11.89 -22.55
N ASP A 222 21.44 -10.56 -22.55
CA ASP A 222 20.27 -9.87 -23.13
C ASP A 222 20.39 -9.64 -24.64
N ASN A 223 21.63 -9.55 -25.13
CA ASN A 223 21.94 -9.27 -26.52
C ASN A 223 22.92 -10.33 -27.06
N PRO A 224 22.63 -10.98 -28.21
CA PRO A 224 23.56 -11.92 -28.85
C PRO A 224 24.94 -11.33 -29.17
N ALA A 225 25.04 -10.00 -29.30
CA ALA A 225 26.30 -9.29 -29.54
C ALA A 225 27.10 -8.99 -28.26
N GLN A 226 26.55 -9.26 -27.07
CA GLN A 226 27.21 -9.02 -25.79
C GLN A 226 27.79 -10.32 -25.19
N PRO A 227 28.87 -10.23 -24.39
CA PRO A 227 29.42 -11.39 -23.68
C PRO A 227 28.38 -12.02 -22.77
N GLN A 228 28.23 -13.33 -22.88
CA GLN A 228 27.34 -14.08 -22.00
C GLN A 228 28.05 -14.45 -20.70
N THR A 229 27.29 -14.49 -19.60
CA THR A 229 27.79 -14.86 -18.27
C THR A 229 27.26 -16.23 -17.87
N MET A 230 28.09 -17.03 -17.21
CA MET A 230 27.71 -18.35 -16.72
C MET A 230 27.40 -18.25 -15.23
N ILE A 231 26.13 -18.47 -14.86
CA ILE A 231 25.62 -18.35 -13.49
C ILE A 231 25.27 -19.75 -12.99
N SER A 232 25.75 -20.08 -11.79
CA SER A 232 25.44 -21.37 -11.18
C SER A 232 23.96 -21.44 -10.74
N LYS A 233 23.35 -22.62 -10.88
CA LYS A 233 21.92 -22.84 -10.62
C LYS A 233 21.52 -22.63 -9.16
N ASP A 234 22.45 -22.85 -8.23
CA ASP A 234 22.28 -22.60 -6.80
C ASP A 234 22.10 -21.10 -6.47
N GLN A 235 22.53 -20.20 -7.36
CA GLN A 235 22.32 -18.75 -7.23
C GLN A 235 20.91 -18.30 -7.62
N PHE A 236 20.06 -19.20 -8.14
CA PHE A 236 18.69 -18.88 -8.48
C PHE A 236 17.75 -19.12 -7.31
N GLU A 237 16.84 -18.17 -7.09
CA GLU A 237 15.78 -18.29 -6.11
C GLU A 237 14.58 -19.00 -6.73
N ARG A 238 14.13 -20.09 -6.11
CA ARG A 238 12.85 -20.73 -6.45
C ARG A 238 11.70 -19.92 -5.87
N LYS A 239 10.82 -19.40 -6.74
CA LYS A 239 9.71 -18.50 -6.42
C LYS A 239 8.40 -19.02 -7.01
N LYS A 240 7.29 -18.44 -6.57
CA LYS A 240 5.95 -18.67 -7.12
C LYS A 240 5.42 -17.34 -7.69
N ASN A 241 4.78 -17.38 -8.86
CA ASN A 241 4.22 -16.18 -9.49
C ASN A 241 2.86 -15.82 -8.86
N ASP A 242 2.86 -15.50 -7.57
CA ASP A 242 1.68 -15.14 -6.77
C ASP A 242 1.77 -13.74 -6.13
N THR A 243 2.82 -12.98 -6.44
CA THR A 243 3.00 -11.60 -5.97
C THR A 243 2.20 -10.64 -6.85
N LEU A 244 1.45 -9.75 -6.23
CA LEU A 244 0.70 -8.69 -6.91
C LEU A 244 1.42 -7.37 -6.71
N ASP A 245 1.68 -6.66 -7.81
CA ASP A 245 2.27 -5.33 -7.77
C ASP A 245 1.20 -4.27 -7.42
N PRO A 246 1.57 -3.17 -6.76
CA PRO A 246 0.66 -2.03 -6.58
C PRO A 246 0.26 -1.42 -7.92
N GLU A 247 -1.02 -1.08 -8.07
CA GLU A 247 -1.52 -0.41 -9.28
C GLU A 247 -0.88 0.99 -9.43
N PRO A 248 -0.34 1.33 -10.61
CA PRO A 248 0.30 2.63 -10.83
C PRO A 248 -0.72 3.77 -10.77
N PHE A 249 -0.32 4.87 -10.11
CA PHE A 249 -1.15 6.06 -9.96
C PHE A 249 -0.78 7.16 -10.97
N VAL A 250 -1.79 7.94 -11.34
CA VAL A 250 -1.66 9.24 -11.97
C VAL A 250 -2.35 10.31 -11.12
N GLU A 251 -1.66 11.42 -10.85
CA GLU A 251 -2.20 12.53 -10.06
C GLU A 251 -3.00 13.50 -10.94
N CYS A 252 -4.23 13.83 -10.54
CA CYS A 252 -5.01 14.88 -11.19
C CYS A 252 -4.36 16.25 -10.94
N LYS A 253 -3.98 16.96 -12.00
CA LYS A 253 -3.32 18.28 -11.91
C LYS A 253 -4.15 19.35 -11.20
N ASP A 254 -5.48 19.22 -11.24
CA ASP A 254 -6.37 20.20 -10.62
C ASP A 254 -6.56 19.92 -9.13
N CYS A 255 -7.05 18.72 -8.77
CA CYS A 255 -7.41 18.41 -7.38
C CYS A 255 -6.35 17.61 -6.61
N GLY A 256 -5.28 17.15 -7.23
CA GLY A 256 -4.21 16.39 -6.56
C GLY A 256 -4.58 14.95 -6.17
N ARG A 257 -5.77 14.45 -6.51
CA ARG A 257 -6.13 13.05 -6.22
C ARG A 257 -5.32 12.09 -7.11
N LYS A 258 -4.78 11.04 -6.48
CA LYS A 258 -4.17 9.88 -7.16
C LYS A 258 -5.24 8.91 -7.64
N MET A 259 -5.29 8.67 -8.94
CA MET A 259 -6.19 7.69 -9.58
C MET A 259 -5.35 6.58 -10.21
N HIS A 260 -5.84 5.33 -10.25
CA HIS A 260 -5.12 4.30 -10.99
C HIS A 260 -5.11 4.64 -12.47
N GLN A 261 -3.93 4.52 -13.08
CA GLN A 261 -3.71 4.81 -14.49
C GLN A 261 -4.66 3.99 -15.38
N ILE A 262 -4.88 2.72 -15.04
CA ILE A 262 -5.79 1.81 -15.73
C ILE A 262 -7.26 2.22 -15.57
N CYS A 263 -7.68 2.69 -14.39
CA CYS A 263 -9.07 3.07 -14.16
C CYS A 263 -9.48 4.33 -14.93
N VAL A 264 -8.55 5.27 -15.10
CA VAL A 264 -8.82 6.54 -15.80
C VAL A 264 -8.33 6.54 -17.25
N LEU A 265 -7.73 5.44 -17.68
CA LEU A 265 -7.16 5.22 -19.01
C LEU A 265 -6.28 6.40 -19.44
N HIS A 266 -5.27 6.74 -18.63
CA HIS A 266 -4.35 7.83 -18.96
C HIS A 266 -3.02 7.28 -19.49
N TYR A 267 -2.53 7.91 -20.55
CA TYR A 267 -1.21 7.64 -21.09
C TYR A 267 -0.58 8.94 -21.58
N ASP A 268 0.63 9.26 -21.11
CA ASP A 268 1.28 10.55 -21.33
C ASP A 268 1.56 10.82 -22.82
N VAL A 269 1.72 9.76 -23.63
CA VAL A 269 1.90 9.90 -25.08
C VAL A 269 0.63 10.43 -25.76
N ILE A 270 -0.56 10.06 -25.25
CA ILE A 270 -1.84 10.51 -25.79
C ILE A 270 -2.18 11.91 -25.27
N TRP A 271 -1.98 12.14 -23.97
CA TRP A 271 -2.31 13.41 -23.31
C TRP A 271 -1.12 14.01 -22.56
N PRO A 272 -0.11 14.55 -23.27
CA PRO A 272 1.14 15.06 -22.66
C PRO A 272 0.93 16.32 -21.81
N ALA A 273 -0.23 16.98 -21.93
CA ALA A 273 -0.60 18.10 -21.07
C ALA A 273 -0.90 17.67 -19.62
N GLY A 274 -0.93 16.36 -19.35
CA GLY A 274 -1.17 15.73 -18.06
C GLY A 274 -2.64 15.46 -17.78
N PHE A 275 -2.87 14.72 -16.71
CA PHE A 275 -4.18 14.20 -16.33
C PHE A 275 -5.04 15.20 -15.55
N ILE A 276 -6.32 15.31 -15.93
CA ILE A 276 -7.38 15.99 -15.16
C ILE A 276 -8.54 15.00 -15.02
N CYS A 277 -8.95 14.73 -13.77
CA CYS A 277 -10.02 13.77 -13.51
C CYS A 277 -11.40 14.29 -13.93
N ASP A 278 -12.34 13.37 -14.16
CA ASP A 278 -13.67 13.68 -14.68
C ASP A 278 -14.46 14.64 -13.78
N ASN A 279 -14.28 14.56 -12.46
CA ASN A 279 -14.90 15.48 -11.51
C ASN A 279 -14.40 16.92 -11.69
N CYS A 280 -13.11 17.13 -11.98
CA CYS A 280 -12.55 18.45 -12.26
C CYS A 280 -12.94 18.97 -13.64
N LEU A 281 -13.00 18.10 -14.64
CA LEU A 281 -13.51 18.43 -15.98
C LEU A 281 -14.96 18.90 -15.92
N LYS A 282 -15.84 18.14 -15.25
CA LYS A 282 -17.25 18.50 -15.04
C LYS A 282 -17.40 19.85 -14.33
N LYS A 283 -16.66 20.08 -13.24
CA LYS A 283 -16.70 21.35 -12.48
C LYS A 283 -16.22 22.56 -13.31
N SER A 284 -15.30 22.33 -14.25
CA SER A 284 -14.76 23.39 -15.10
C SER A 284 -15.48 23.54 -16.45
N GLY A 285 -16.50 22.71 -16.71
CA GLY A 285 -17.22 22.70 -18.00
C GLY A 285 -16.35 22.28 -19.18
N LYS A 286 -15.24 21.56 -18.94
CA LYS A 286 -14.31 21.08 -19.97
C LYS A 286 -14.59 19.63 -20.32
N MET A 287 -14.28 19.24 -21.54
CA MET A 287 -14.29 17.84 -21.98
C MET A 287 -12.86 17.33 -22.14
N ARG A 288 -12.68 16.02 -21.98
CA ARG A 288 -11.39 15.36 -22.26
C ARG A 288 -11.10 15.48 -23.75
N LYS A 289 -9.83 15.72 -24.12
CA LYS A 289 -9.42 15.75 -25.52
C LYS A 289 -9.57 14.36 -26.14
N ASP A 290 -10.00 14.31 -27.39
CA ASP A 290 -10.16 13.06 -28.13
C ASP A 290 -8.85 12.29 -28.25
N ASN A 291 -8.96 10.96 -28.22
CA ASN A 291 -7.83 10.07 -28.43
C ASN A 291 -7.52 9.96 -29.93
N THR A 292 -6.40 10.55 -30.36
CA THR A 292 -5.95 10.50 -31.77
C THR A 292 -5.43 9.14 -32.21
N PHE A 293 -5.29 8.18 -31.29
CA PHE A 293 -4.79 6.82 -31.52
C PHE A 293 -5.91 5.76 -31.51
N SER A 294 -7.16 6.17 -31.76
CA SER A 294 -8.28 5.22 -31.87
C SER A 294 -8.09 4.29 -33.07
N ALA A 295 -8.35 2.99 -32.88
CA ALA A 295 -8.53 2.07 -34.01
C ALA A 295 -9.73 2.54 -34.84
N LYS A 296 -9.57 2.59 -36.16
CA LYS A 296 -10.63 2.93 -37.13
C LYS A 296 -11.39 1.68 -37.54
#